data_AF-A0A3N7EEU9-F1
#
_entry.id   AF-A0A3N7EEU9-F1
#
_cell.length_a   1.000
_cell.length_b   1.000
_cell.length_c   1.000
_cell.angle_alpha   90.00
_cell.angle_beta   90.00
_cell.angle_gamma   90.00
#
_symmetry.space_group_name_H-M   'P 1'
#
loop_
_entity.id
_entity.type
_entity.pdbx_description
1 polymer ?
#
loop_
_entity_poly.entity_id
_entity_poly.type
_entity_poly.pdbx_seq_one_letter_code
_entity_poly.pdbx_strand_id
1 'polypeptide(L)'
;MGRKSKLTERQWEQIGKRLLAGESGRALAKEFGVSEATIRGRFSAQVAEIKTVANQIVATEQALKALPISAQIAAHNLADELIAISTHLAGAGKFGAATAHRLSGIAHAKVQEIDDAAPLDEESMEALKGVAVLTRMANESSQIGMNLLQANKDSIKEMNQKMKPPPKRVVVEVVDASAPDA
;
A
#
# COMPACT_ATOMS: atom_id res chain seq x y z
N MET A 1 -4.20 22.00 -19.84
CA MET A 1 -4.09 20.75 -20.63
C MET A 1 -2.71 20.15 -20.40
N GLY A 2 -2.62 19.01 -19.69
CA GLY A 2 -1.35 18.43 -19.24
C GLY A 2 -0.43 18.02 -20.40
N ARG A 3 0.86 18.36 -20.29
CA ARG A 3 1.89 18.04 -21.30
C ARG A 3 1.95 16.52 -21.52
N LYS A 4 1.69 16.07 -22.75
CA LYS A 4 1.86 14.66 -23.14
C LYS A 4 3.33 14.27 -22.95
N SER A 5 3.57 13.09 -22.34
CA SER A 5 4.88 12.46 -22.22
C SER A 5 5.58 12.40 -23.59
N LYS A 6 6.87 12.76 -23.66
CA LYS A 6 7.67 12.69 -24.90
C LYS A 6 7.92 11.25 -25.35
N LEU A 7 7.82 10.30 -24.42
CA LEU A 7 8.08 8.87 -24.66
C LEU A 7 6.80 8.04 -24.50
N THR A 8 6.72 6.97 -25.27
CA THR A 8 5.69 5.93 -25.18
C THR A 8 5.97 4.95 -24.04
N GLU A 9 4.96 4.20 -23.60
CA GLU A 9 5.12 3.22 -22.52
C GLU A 9 6.14 2.12 -22.87
N ARG A 10 6.18 1.69 -24.13
CA ARG A 10 7.18 0.72 -24.61
C ARG A 10 8.61 1.25 -24.52
N GLN A 11 8.82 2.54 -24.81
CA GLN A 11 10.14 3.18 -24.67
C GLN A 11 10.56 3.28 -23.20
N TRP A 12 9.60 3.57 -22.31
CA TRP A 12 9.86 3.57 -20.88
C TRP A 12 10.20 2.17 -20.35
N GLU A 13 9.51 1.13 -20.81
CA GLU A 13 9.85 -0.26 -20.46
C GLU A 13 11.27 -0.64 -20.94
N GLN A 14 11.64 -0.22 -22.15
CA GLN A 14 12.96 -0.47 -22.71
C GLN A 14 14.08 0.23 -21.90
N ILE A 15 13.86 1.49 -21.50
CA ILE A 15 14.77 2.21 -20.60
C ILE A 15 14.91 1.47 -19.27
N GLY A 16 13.80 1.00 -18.69
CA GLY A 16 13.79 0.23 -17.44
C GLY A 16 14.63 -1.05 -17.52
N LYS A 17 14.44 -1.86 -18.58
CA LYS A 17 15.21 -3.08 -18.81
C LYS A 17 16.71 -2.81 -18.93
N ARG A 18 17.10 -1.77 -19.66
CA ARG A 18 18.50 -1.39 -19.87
C ARG A 18 19.17 -0.83 -18.61
N LEU A 19 18.43 -0.07 -17.79
CA LEU A 19 18.89 0.35 -16.46
C LEU A 19 19.15 -0.84 -15.53
N LEU A 20 18.29 -1.86 -15.57
CA LEU A 20 18.47 -3.08 -14.77
C LEU A 20 19.71 -3.87 -15.25
N ALA A 21 19.97 -3.88 -16.55
CA ALA A 21 21.18 -4.47 -17.14
C ALA A 21 22.47 -3.71 -16.80
N GLY A 22 22.39 -2.55 -16.13
CA GLY A 22 23.54 -1.78 -15.66
C GLY A 22 23.96 -0.62 -16.56
N GLU A 23 23.18 -0.30 -17.60
CA GLU A 23 23.46 0.87 -18.44
C GLU A 23 23.25 2.18 -17.67
N SER A 24 24.06 3.20 -17.99
CA SER A 24 23.98 4.49 -17.31
C SER A 24 22.72 5.26 -17.71
N GLY A 25 22.01 5.83 -16.73
CA GLY A 25 20.86 6.71 -16.97
C GLY A 25 21.20 7.92 -17.85
N ARG A 26 22.46 8.36 -17.86
CA ARG A 26 22.97 9.43 -18.74
C ARG A 26 23.02 9.02 -20.21
N ALA A 27 23.49 7.81 -20.50
CA ALA A 27 23.50 7.29 -21.86
C ALA A 27 22.07 7.16 -22.41
N LEU A 28 21.17 6.60 -21.61
CA LEU A 28 19.75 6.44 -21.96
C LEU A 28 19.04 7.79 -22.10
N ALA A 29 19.35 8.77 -21.26
CA ALA A 29 18.83 10.14 -21.39
C ALA A 29 19.18 10.77 -22.74
N LYS A 30 20.44 10.61 -23.18
CA LYS A 30 20.92 11.12 -24.47
C LYS A 30 20.25 10.40 -25.65
N GLU A 31 20.10 9.09 -25.58
CA GLU A 31 19.50 8.27 -26.64
C GLU A 31 18.00 8.55 -26.83
N PHE A 32 17.25 8.62 -25.73
CA PHE A 32 15.80 8.82 -25.78
C PHE A 32 15.38 10.30 -25.72
N GLY A 33 16.35 11.23 -25.66
CA GLY A 33 16.11 12.67 -25.69
C GLY A 33 15.29 13.18 -24.49
N VAL A 34 15.52 12.62 -23.30
CA VAL A 34 14.90 13.01 -22.02
C VAL A 34 15.96 13.38 -20.99
N SER A 35 15.59 14.09 -19.93
CA SER A 35 16.56 14.41 -18.87
C SER A 35 16.88 13.19 -18.00
N GLU A 36 18.13 13.10 -17.53
CA GLU A 36 18.55 12.08 -16.55
C GLU A 36 17.67 12.13 -15.28
N ALA A 37 17.29 13.34 -14.85
CA ALA A 37 16.41 13.54 -13.70
C ALA A 37 15.02 12.92 -13.91
N THR A 38 14.49 12.93 -15.14
CA THR A 38 13.21 12.28 -15.48
C THR A 38 13.31 10.76 -15.37
N ILE A 39 14.40 10.19 -15.89
CA ILE A 39 14.68 8.75 -15.79
C ILE A 39 14.88 8.36 -14.33
N ARG A 40 15.71 9.09 -13.58
CA ARG A 40 15.96 8.85 -12.17
C ARG A 40 14.69 8.97 -11.33
N GLY A 41 13.87 9.99 -11.56
CA GLY A 41 12.61 10.19 -10.85
C GLY A 41 11.64 9.02 -11.05
N ARG A 42 11.60 8.43 -12.25
CA ARG A 42 10.71 7.32 -12.58
C ARG A 42 11.24 5.96 -12.09
N PHE A 43 12.54 5.70 -12.21
CA PHE A 43 13.08 4.35 -12.03
C PHE A 43 13.99 4.17 -10.81
N SER A 44 14.47 5.23 -10.14
CA SER A 44 15.47 5.06 -9.07
C SER A 44 14.99 4.18 -7.92
N ALA A 45 13.76 4.40 -7.43
CA ALA A 45 13.17 3.57 -6.38
C ALA A 45 12.85 2.15 -6.88
N GLN A 46 12.20 2.04 -8.04
CA GLN A 46 11.80 0.75 -8.60
C GLN A 46 12.99 -0.15 -8.95
N VAL A 47 14.04 0.40 -9.57
CA VAL A 47 15.26 -0.35 -9.91
C VAL A 47 16.00 -0.80 -8.66
N ALA A 48 16.05 0.04 -7.62
CA ALA A 48 16.66 -0.34 -6.34
C ALA A 48 15.88 -1.48 -5.66
N GLU A 49 14.55 -1.41 -5.67
CA GLU A 49 13.67 -2.46 -5.14
C GLU A 49 13.82 -3.77 -5.91
N ILE A 50 13.78 -3.73 -7.26
CA ILE A 50 13.98 -4.92 -8.10
C ILE A 50 15.34 -5.56 -7.83
N LYS A 51 16.41 -4.76 -7.71
CA LYS A 51 17.74 -5.29 -7.39
C LYS A 51 17.79 -5.92 -6.00
N THR A 52 17.10 -5.33 -5.03
CA THR A 52 16.99 -5.87 -3.66
C THR A 52 16.31 -7.24 -3.67
N VAL A 53 15.15 -7.34 -4.33
CA VAL A 53 14.41 -8.60 -4.47
C VAL A 53 15.22 -9.65 -5.25
N ALA A 54 15.88 -9.25 -6.35
CA ALA A 54 16.72 -10.16 -7.13
C ALA A 54 17.86 -10.73 -6.29
N ASN A 55 18.53 -9.90 -5.47
CA ASN A 55 19.57 -10.36 -4.56
C ASN A 55 19.02 -11.31 -3.47
N GLN A 56 17.82 -11.06 -2.95
CA GLN A 56 17.15 -11.97 -2.01
C GLN A 56 16.84 -13.32 -2.64
N ILE A 57 16.36 -13.34 -3.88
CA ILE A 57 16.11 -14.59 -4.62
C ILE A 57 17.41 -15.38 -4.77
N VAL A 58 18.50 -14.73 -5.22
CA VAL A 58 19.80 -15.40 -5.39
C VAL A 58 20.31 -15.94 -4.05
N ALA A 59 20.22 -15.17 -2.97
CA ALA A 59 20.63 -15.61 -1.64
C ALA A 59 19.82 -16.80 -1.13
N THR A 60 18.49 -16.76 -1.31
CA THR A 60 17.58 -17.85 -0.92
C THR A 60 17.86 -19.12 -1.73
N GLU A 61 18.06 -19.00 -3.05
CA GLU A 61 18.41 -20.13 -3.92
C GLU A 61 19.72 -20.80 -3.51
N GLN A 62 20.74 -19.99 -3.16
CA GLN A 62 22.00 -20.52 -2.65
C GLN A 62 21.82 -21.22 -1.30
N ALA A 63 21.06 -20.62 -0.38
CA ALA A 63 20.77 -21.21 0.92
C ALA A 63 19.98 -22.53 0.79
N LEU A 64 18.99 -22.57 -0.09
CA LEU A 64 18.20 -23.76 -0.37
C LEU A 64 19.07 -24.89 -0.94
N LYS A 65 19.92 -24.59 -1.93
CA LYS A 65 20.83 -25.58 -2.52
C LYS A 65 21.86 -26.12 -1.53
N ALA A 66 22.21 -25.36 -0.50
CA ALA A 66 23.10 -25.81 0.56
C ALA A 66 22.45 -26.82 1.52
N LEU A 67 21.12 -26.96 1.51
CA LEU A 67 20.39 -27.94 2.31
C LEU A 67 20.40 -29.33 1.66
N PRO A 68 20.32 -30.42 2.46
CA PRO A 68 20.01 -31.75 1.94
C PRO A 68 18.65 -31.77 1.21
N ILE A 69 18.49 -32.64 0.20
CA ILE A 69 17.27 -32.71 -0.63
C ILE A 69 15.98 -32.85 0.20
N SER A 70 16.00 -33.65 1.27
CA SER A 70 14.84 -33.78 2.17
C SER A 70 14.46 -32.47 2.86
N ALA A 71 15.46 -31.67 3.27
CA ALA A 71 15.25 -30.37 3.88
C ALA A 71 14.83 -29.30 2.85
N GLN A 72 15.24 -29.42 1.58
CA GLN A 72 14.74 -28.56 0.49
C GLN A 72 13.23 -28.73 0.29
N ILE A 73 12.76 -29.98 0.24
CA ILE A 73 11.33 -30.30 0.12
C ILE A 73 10.56 -29.74 1.33
N ALA A 74 11.08 -29.94 2.55
CA ALA A 74 10.46 -29.40 3.76
C ALA A 74 10.38 -27.87 3.75
N ALA A 75 11.43 -27.19 3.28
CA ALA A 75 11.46 -25.74 3.16
C ALA A 75 10.42 -25.22 2.15
N HIS A 76 10.25 -25.88 1.00
CA HIS A 76 9.21 -25.53 0.03
C HIS A 76 7.80 -25.76 0.59
N ASN A 77 7.55 -26.92 1.20
CA ASN A 77 6.25 -27.22 1.80
C ASN A 77 5.88 -26.18 2.88
N LEU A 78 6.83 -25.82 3.74
CA LEU A 78 6.61 -24.79 4.76
C LEU A 78 6.32 -23.42 4.13
N ALA A 79 7.04 -23.04 3.07
CA ALA A 79 6.78 -21.79 2.36
C ALA A 79 5.37 -21.77 1.76
N ASP A 80 4.94 -22.87 1.13
CA ASP A 80 3.60 -23.00 0.57
C ASP A 80 2.51 -22.93 1.66
N GLU A 81 2.73 -23.60 2.80
CA GLU A 81 1.83 -23.52 3.96
C GLU A 81 1.72 -22.09 4.50
N LEU A 82 2.83 -21.36 4.63
CA LEU A 82 2.82 -19.97 5.08
C LEU A 82 2.06 -19.06 4.11
N ILE A 83 2.21 -19.26 2.80
CA ILE A 83 1.45 -18.53 1.77
C ILE A 83 -0.05 -18.85 1.88
N ALA A 84 -0.40 -20.13 2.07
CA ALA A 84 -1.78 -20.56 2.24
C ALA A 84 -2.41 -19.95 3.50
N ILE A 85 -1.70 -19.98 4.63
CA ILE A 85 -2.14 -19.35 5.89
C ILE A 85 -2.40 -17.86 5.69
N SER A 86 -1.46 -17.15 5.04
CA SER A 86 -1.63 -15.72 4.73
C SER A 86 -2.87 -15.46 3.88
N THR A 87 -3.11 -16.30 2.86
CA THR A 87 -4.30 -16.21 2.00
C THR A 87 -5.59 -16.45 2.78
N HIS A 88 -5.61 -17.47 3.64
CA HIS A 88 -6.76 -17.75 4.50
C HIS A 88 -7.00 -16.64 5.53
N LEU A 89 -5.96 -16.05 6.12
CA LEU A 89 -6.10 -14.92 7.04
C LEU A 89 -6.65 -13.68 6.33
N ALA A 90 -6.21 -13.39 5.10
CA ALA A 90 -6.79 -12.31 4.30
C ALA A 90 -8.28 -12.58 3.98
N GLY A 91 -8.62 -13.82 3.63
CA GLY A 91 -10.01 -14.24 3.43
C GLY A 91 -10.86 -14.13 4.70
N ALA A 92 -10.33 -14.57 5.84
CA ALA A 92 -10.98 -14.46 7.15
C ALA A 92 -11.17 -12.99 7.55
N GLY A 93 -10.19 -12.13 7.31
CA GLY A 93 -10.31 -10.68 7.51
C GLY A 93 -11.42 -10.06 6.65
N LYS A 94 -11.55 -10.48 5.38
CA LYS A 94 -12.64 -10.05 4.49
C LYS A 94 -14.02 -10.46 5.03
N PHE A 95 -14.18 -11.73 5.41
CA PHE A 95 -15.44 -12.20 5.99
C PHE A 95 -15.74 -11.55 7.33
N GLY A 96 -14.73 -11.41 8.19
CA GLY A 96 -14.84 -10.73 9.48
C GLY A 96 -15.27 -9.27 9.34
N ALA A 97 -14.69 -8.52 8.40
CA ALA A 97 -15.09 -7.15 8.10
C ALA A 97 -16.54 -7.06 7.56
N ALA A 98 -16.95 -8.00 6.70
CA ALA A 98 -18.32 -8.06 6.20
C ALA A 98 -19.33 -8.37 7.33
N THR A 99 -18.99 -9.32 8.20
CA THR A 99 -19.77 -9.65 9.40
C THR A 99 -19.85 -8.45 10.34
N ALA A 100 -18.74 -7.79 10.63
CA ALA A 100 -18.69 -6.60 11.47
C ALA A 100 -19.57 -5.47 10.93
N HIS A 101 -19.52 -5.24 9.61
CA HIS A 101 -20.37 -4.25 8.95
C HIS A 101 -21.86 -4.59 9.09
N ARG A 102 -22.25 -5.84 8.84
CA ARG A 102 -23.65 -6.28 8.99
C ARG A 102 -24.13 -6.18 10.44
N LEU A 103 -23.34 -6.66 11.40
CA LEU A 103 -23.67 -6.58 12.83
C LEU A 103 -23.81 -5.14 13.30
N SER A 104 -22.92 -4.24 12.85
CA SER A 104 -23.02 -2.80 13.16
C SER A 104 -24.28 -2.18 12.55
N GLY A 105 -24.66 -2.58 11.33
CA GLY A 105 -25.91 -2.14 10.71
C GLY A 105 -27.16 -2.59 11.49
N ILE A 106 -27.17 -3.84 11.96
CA ILE A 106 -28.26 -4.36 12.81
C ILE A 106 -28.27 -3.64 14.16
N ALA A 107 -27.12 -3.42 14.79
CA ALA A 107 -27.01 -2.67 16.02
C ALA A 107 -27.55 -1.24 15.85
N HIS A 108 -27.23 -0.58 14.74
CA HIS A 108 -27.74 0.75 14.43
C HIS A 108 -29.26 0.78 14.26
N ALA A 109 -29.84 -0.24 13.62
CA ALA A 109 -31.29 -0.38 13.54
C ALA A 109 -31.93 -0.56 14.94
N LYS A 110 -31.30 -1.34 15.83
CA LYS A 110 -31.76 -1.53 17.21
C LYS A 110 -31.71 -0.28 18.08
N VAL A 111 -30.82 0.67 17.78
CA VAL A 111 -30.81 1.97 18.47
C VAL A 111 -32.11 2.74 18.24
N GLN A 112 -32.80 2.53 17.11
CA GLN A 112 -34.08 3.21 16.82
C GLN A 112 -35.23 2.72 17.70
N GLU A 113 -35.06 1.61 18.42
CA GLU A 113 -36.07 1.05 19.34
C GLU A 113 -35.95 1.65 20.76
N ILE A 114 -34.95 2.49 21.03
CA ILE A 114 -34.72 3.12 22.34
C ILE A 114 -35.60 4.37 22.45
N ASP A 115 -36.33 4.51 23.56
CA ASP A 115 -37.02 5.76 23.89
C ASP A 115 -36.03 6.78 24.45
N ASP A 116 -35.77 7.85 23.70
CA ASP A 116 -34.89 8.94 24.13
C ASP A 116 -35.42 9.70 25.36
N ALA A 117 -36.74 9.68 25.61
CA ALA A 117 -37.34 10.34 26.76
C ALA A 117 -37.26 9.48 28.03
N ALA A 118 -37.22 8.15 27.89
CA ALA A 118 -37.14 7.19 28.99
C ALA A 118 -36.20 6.00 28.69
N PRO A 119 -34.89 6.25 28.45
CA PRO A 119 -33.97 5.24 27.91
C PRO A 119 -33.62 4.09 28.86
N LEU A 120 -34.14 4.12 30.10
CA LEU A 120 -33.91 3.12 31.14
C LEU A 120 -35.18 2.31 31.47
N ASP A 121 -36.25 2.48 30.70
CA ASP A 121 -37.39 1.59 30.79
C ASP A 121 -37.02 0.17 30.32
N GLU A 122 -37.91 -0.78 30.57
CA GLU A 122 -37.62 -2.20 30.37
C GLU A 122 -37.33 -2.52 28.89
N GLU A 123 -38.09 -1.91 27.97
CA GLU A 123 -37.96 -2.09 26.52
C GLU A 123 -36.65 -1.45 25.98
N SER A 124 -36.34 -0.21 26.37
CA SER A 124 -35.10 0.48 25.97
C SER A 124 -33.86 -0.22 26.54
N MET A 125 -33.93 -0.74 27.76
CA MET A 125 -32.85 -1.50 28.37
C MET A 125 -32.59 -2.84 27.65
N GLU A 126 -33.63 -3.48 27.11
CA GLU A 126 -33.47 -4.67 26.28
C GLU A 126 -32.79 -4.33 24.94
N ALA A 127 -33.24 -3.26 24.28
CA ALA A 127 -32.61 -2.76 23.05
C ALA A 127 -31.13 -2.40 23.27
N LEU A 128 -30.80 -1.69 24.35
CA LEU A 128 -29.43 -1.32 24.74
C LEU A 128 -28.53 -2.54 24.95
N LYS A 129 -29.04 -3.61 25.59
CA LYS A 129 -28.29 -4.87 25.74
C LYS A 129 -28.01 -5.52 24.38
N GLY A 130 -28.99 -5.54 23.49
CA GLY A 130 -28.84 -6.04 22.12
C GLY A 130 -27.77 -5.26 21.34
N VAL A 131 -27.83 -3.93 21.38
CA VAL A 131 -26.82 -3.04 20.77
C VAL A 131 -25.42 -3.33 21.32
N ALA A 132 -25.28 -3.48 22.64
CA ALA A 132 -23.99 -3.76 23.28
C ALA A 132 -23.37 -5.09 22.82
N VAL A 133 -24.18 -6.16 22.74
CA VAL A 133 -23.72 -7.48 22.27
C VAL A 133 -23.33 -7.43 20.80
N LEU A 134 -24.19 -6.87 19.94
CA LEU A 134 -23.94 -6.77 18.50
C LEU A 134 -22.69 -5.94 18.20
N THR A 135 -22.49 -4.83 18.93
CA THR A 135 -21.32 -3.98 18.79
C THR A 135 -20.04 -4.71 19.23
N ARG A 136 -20.09 -5.44 20.35
CA ARG A 136 -18.95 -6.27 20.79
C ARG A 136 -18.59 -7.32 19.74
N MET A 137 -19.57 -8.09 19.27
CA MET A 137 -19.37 -9.13 18.25
C MET A 137 -18.87 -8.54 16.92
N ALA A 138 -19.33 -7.35 16.54
CA ALA A 138 -18.83 -6.63 15.37
C ALA A 138 -17.34 -6.29 15.53
N ASN A 139 -16.94 -5.76 16.68
CA ASN A 139 -15.54 -5.41 16.96
C ASN A 139 -14.65 -6.66 16.94
N GLU A 140 -15.07 -7.76 17.58
CA GLU A 140 -14.34 -9.03 17.57
C GLU A 140 -14.19 -9.60 16.15
N SER A 141 -15.26 -9.55 15.34
CA SER A 141 -15.25 -9.98 13.94
C SER A 141 -14.28 -9.15 13.09
N SER A 142 -14.06 -7.88 13.44
CA SER A 142 -13.17 -6.97 12.71
C SER A 142 -11.68 -7.15 13.03
N GLN A 143 -11.33 -7.89 14.09
CA GLN A 143 -9.97 -7.89 14.64
C GLN A 143 -8.91 -8.34 13.63
N ILE A 144 -9.17 -9.40 12.86
CA ILE A 144 -8.23 -9.90 11.84
C ILE A 144 -8.03 -8.82 10.76
N GLY A 145 -9.11 -8.22 10.28
CA GLY A 145 -9.03 -7.14 9.29
C GLY A 145 -8.28 -5.91 9.79
N MET A 146 -8.53 -5.50 11.04
CA MET A 146 -7.84 -4.37 11.67
C MET A 146 -6.34 -4.63 11.87
N ASN A 147 -5.97 -5.84 12.31
CA ASN A 147 -4.56 -6.22 12.45
C ASN A 147 -3.84 -6.21 11.10
N LEU A 148 -4.49 -6.65 10.02
CA LEU A 148 -3.93 -6.58 8.66
C LEU A 148 -3.77 -5.13 8.17
N LEU A 149 -4.72 -4.24 8.46
CA LEU A 149 -4.60 -2.82 8.14
C LEU A 149 -3.46 -2.15 8.93
N GLN A 150 -3.30 -2.51 10.21
CA GLN A 150 -2.23 -2.01 11.06
C GLN A 150 -0.85 -2.48 10.58
N ALA A 151 -0.71 -3.75 10.20
CA ALA A 151 0.52 -4.30 9.65
C ALA A 151 1.00 -3.56 8.39
N ASN A 152 0.08 -2.99 7.61
CA ASN A 152 0.39 -2.24 6.39
C ASN A 152 0.46 -0.72 6.60
N LYS A 153 0.21 -0.22 7.82
CA LYS A 153 0.07 1.21 8.11
C LYS A 153 1.34 2.00 7.80
N ASP A 154 2.50 1.44 8.10
CA ASP A 154 3.78 2.15 7.91
C ASP A 154 4.20 2.16 6.43
N SER A 155 3.96 1.05 5.71
CA SER A 155 4.13 0.99 4.25
C SER A 155 3.26 2.04 3.53
N ILE A 156 2.00 2.22 3.96
CA ILE A 156 1.08 3.21 3.40
C ILE A 156 1.55 4.65 3.69
N LYS A 157 2.10 4.92 4.88
CA LYS A 157 2.66 6.25 5.21
C LYS A 157 3.85 6.59 4.31
N GLU A 158 4.77 5.64 4.10
CA GLU A 158 5.93 5.84 3.23
C GLU A 158 5.51 6.10 1.78
N MET A 159 4.53 5.36 1.26
CA MET A 159 3.96 5.60 -0.07
C MET A 159 3.36 7.01 -0.19
N ASN A 160 2.59 7.44 0.80
CA ASN A 160 1.98 8.77 0.81
C ASN A 160 3.01 9.90 0.91
N GLN A 161 4.12 9.68 1.61
CA GLN A 161 5.22 10.66 1.68
C GLN A 161 5.96 10.79 0.35
N LYS A 162 6.22 9.68 -0.35
CA LYS A 162 6.89 9.68 -1.67
C LYS A 162 6.05 10.36 -2.77
N MET A 163 4.72 10.37 -2.63
CA MET A 163 3.82 11.03 -3.59
C MET A 163 3.68 12.55 -3.40
N LYS A 164 4.17 13.14 -2.31
CA LYS A 164 4.13 14.60 -2.16
C LYS A 164 5.18 15.23 -3.09
N PRO A 165 4.79 16.07 -4.06
CA PRO A 165 5.77 16.78 -4.88
C PRO A 165 6.63 17.65 -3.97
N PRO A 166 7.96 17.70 -4.18
CA PRO A 166 8.84 18.55 -3.39
C PRO A 166 8.38 20.01 -3.51
N PRO A 167 8.45 20.80 -2.42
CA PRO A 167 8.04 22.20 -2.45
C PRO A 167 8.83 22.92 -3.55
N LYS A 168 8.12 23.47 -4.53
CA LYS A 168 8.73 24.29 -5.57
C LYS A 168 9.06 25.64 -4.96
N ARG A 169 10.34 26.02 -4.97
CA ARG A 169 10.77 27.38 -4.63
C ARG A 169 10.20 28.31 -5.70
N VAL A 170 9.21 29.10 -5.34
CA VAL A 170 8.70 30.19 -6.20
C VAL A 170 9.63 31.37 -5.96
N VAL A 171 10.46 31.67 -6.96
CA VAL A 171 11.21 32.94 -7.00
C VAL A 171 10.28 33.94 -7.67
N VAL A 172 9.77 34.90 -6.90
CA VAL A 172 9.05 36.04 -7.45
C VAL A 172 10.10 37.13 -7.68
N GLU A 173 10.40 37.38 -8.95
CA GLU A 173 11.19 38.52 -9.34
C GLU A 173 10.27 39.75 -9.34
N VAL A 174 10.47 40.64 -8.37
CA VAL A 174 9.74 41.90 -8.30
C VAL A 174 10.57 42.91 -9.08
N VAL A 175 10.13 43.21 -10.31
CA VAL A 175 10.73 44.26 -11.13
C VAL A 175 10.20 45.61 -10.63
N ASP A 176 11.11 46.50 -10.27
CA ASP A 176 10.78 47.87 -9.91
C ASP A 176 10.28 48.62 -11.16
N ALA A 177 9.05 49.13 -11.12
CA ALA A 177 8.42 49.82 -12.24
C ALA A 177 9.09 51.17 -12.59
N SER A 178 10.07 51.63 -11.80
CA SER A 178 10.81 52.86 -12.06
C SER A 178 11.96 52.73 -13.06
N ALA A 179 12.36 51.52 -13.46
CA ALA A 179 13.41 51.29 -14.47
C ALA A 179 13.09 50.07 -15.35
N PRO A 180 12.33 50.25 -16.45
CA PRO A 180 11.86 49.12 -17.24
C PRO A 180 12.91 48.48 -18.16
N ASP A 181 14.12 49.04 -18.35
CA ASP A 181 15.18 48.41 -19.14
C ASP A 181 16.58 48.95 -18.72
N ALA A 182 17.42 48.10 -18.14
CA ALA A 182 18.88 48.26 -18.05
C ALA A 182 19.56 46.88 -18.01
#